data_AF-A0A3C0I7Y2-F1
#
_entry.id   AF-A0A3C0I7Y2-F1
#
_cell.length_a   1.000
_cell.length_b   1.000
_cell.length_c   1.000
_cell.angle_alpha   90.00
_cell.angle_beta   90.00
_cell.angle_gamma   90.00
#
_symmetry.space_group_name_H-M   'P 1'
#
loop_
_entity.id
_entity.type
_entity.pdbx_description
1 polymer ?
#
loop_
_entity_poly.entity_id
_entity_poly.type
_entity_poly.pdbx_seq_one_letter_code
_entity_poly.pdbx_strand_id
1 'polypeptide(L)'
;MVNNLSGLLESAERDNLFLAFQLMKSGGVPQGLLTHVLAIKLWHSNPTLRQTANQLFKKFAPADLQLFIKNNFRSPQAKEYKESRIASVLTKLTEHPLIKPAILGNMKLKLSKRGIKYCLENKTAPALQLLQELVEGETLYLNNFELTFLPEEVGMFTQLKTLNISGNLFQEVPRTLQNLTKLEHIHYRNTPLNLTEIAYLETTFPEIFASQYYSEGESFKTNMNFEEAVKYFSKAAQLKPSFGEAWHQWGACLLHTTQQALAVRILEKALQIYQDRIFAEPPSAYVWFCKACAEALQGQTSQSLQSLEKCIQLDASYKHKAFYEEELTNLFNNSEFLSIVA
;
A
#
# COMPACT_ATOMS: atom_id res chain seq x y z
N MET A 1 24.31 -21.03 29.83
CA MET A 1 24.76 -19.61 29.83
C MET A 1 24.77 -19.00 28.44
N VAL A 2 25.42 -19.62 27.43
CA VAL A 2 25.47 -19.09 26.05
C VAL A 2 24.09 -18.94 25.40
N ASN A 3 23.19 -19.93 25.54
CA ASN A 3 21.83 -19.86 24.98
C ASN A 3 20.96 -18.75 25.60
N ASN A 4 21.17 -18.45 26.89
CA ASN A 4 20.46 -17.36 27.56
C ASN A 4 20.99 -16.00 27.10
N LEU A 5 22.30 -15.89 26.85
CA LEU A 5 22.91 -14.66 26.33
C LEU A 5 22.54 -14.40 24.87
N SER A 6 22.49 -15.42 24.01
CA SER A 6 22.06 -15.24 22.62
C SER A 6 20.62 -14.73 22.55
N GLY A 7 19.71 -15.31 23.35
CA GLY A 7 18.31 -14.84 23.41
C GLY A 7 18.19 -13.37 23.85
N LEU A 8 18.97 -12.95 24.86
CA LEU A 8 19.00 -11.55 25.29
C LEU A 8 19.50 -10.61 24.17
N LEU A 9 20.55 -11.00 23.45
CA LEU A 9 21.09 -10.22 22.33
C LEU A 9 20.11 -10.16 21.15
N GLU A 10 19.48 -11.29 20.83
CA GLU A 10 18.53 -11.45 19.73
C GLU A 10 17.19 -10.78 20.00
N SER A 11 16.86 -10.45 21.25
CA SER A 11 15.69 -9.61 21.54
C SER A 11 15.85 -8.20 20.97
N ALA A 12 17.08 -7.70 20.86
CA ALA A 12 17.42 -6.31 20.53
C ALA A 12 16.77 -5.24 21.43
N GLU A 13 16.16 -5.64 22.55
CA GLU A 13 15.56 -4.72 23.52
C GLU A 13 16.64 -4.11 24.40
N ARG A 14 16.48 -2.82 24.71
CA ARG A 14 17.50 -2.05 25.46
C ARG A 14 17.93 -2.74 26.75
N ASP A 15 16.98 -3.19 27.56
CA ASP A 15 17.25 -3.72 28.90
C ASP A 15 17.91 -5.10 28.83
N ASN A 16 17.45 -5.95 27.90
CA ASN A 16 18.06 -7.24 27.62
C ASN A 16 19.50 -7.09 27.10
N LEU A 17 19.74 -6.11 26.22
CA LEU A 17 21.08 -5.80 25.73
C LEU A 17 21.99 -5.27 26.85
N PHE A 18 21.47 -4.42 27.74
CA PHE A 18 22.22 -3.91 28.87
C PHE A 18 22.63 -5.05 29.83
N LEU A 19 21.69 -5.93 30.16
CA LEU A 19 21.94 -7.12 30.97
C LEU A 19 22.99 -8.05 30.31
N ALA A 20 22.82 -8.35 29.02
CA ALA A 20 23.77 -9.16 28.27
C ALA A 20 25.19 -8.56 28.29
N PHE A 21 25.31 -7.24 28.10
CA PHE A 21 26.60 -6.56 28.15
C PHE A 21 27.22 -6.55 29.55
N GLN A 22 26.45 -6.43 30.62
CA GLN A 22 26.97 -6.53 31.98
C GLN A 22 27.57 -7.92 32.24
N LEU A 23 26.85 -8.98 31.87
CA LEU A 23 27.32 -10.36 32.01
C LEU A 23 28.57 -10.62 31.16
N MET A 24 28.65 -10.05 29.95
CA MET A 24 29.83 -10.16 29.09
C MET A 24 31.05 -9.38 29.61
N LYS A 25 30.84 -8.26 30.31
CA LYS A 25 31.95 -7.49 30.90
C LYS A 25 32.65 -8.27 32.01
N SER A 26 31.91 -9.04 32.81
CA SER A 26 32.44 -9.86 33.90
C SER A 26 32.92 -11.24 33.44
N GLY A 27 32.17 -11.91 32.57
CA GLY A 27 32.44 -13.29 32.13
C GLY A 27 33.16 -13.44 30.78
N GLY A 28 33.40 -12.34 30.07
CA GLY A 28 33.94 -12.35 28.71
C GLY A 28 32.89 -12.54 27.61
N VAL A 29 33.30 -12.42 26.35
CA VAL A 29 32.43 -12.64 25.18
C VAL A 29 32.79 -13.99 24.55
N PRO A 30 31.92 -15.00 24.63
CA PRO A 30 32.10 -16.26 23.91
C PRO A 30 32.24 -16.02 22.40
N GLN A 31 33.16 -16.73 21.74
CA GLN A 31 33.40 -16.61 20.31
C GLN A 31 32.11 -16.78 19.48
N GLY A 32 31.21 -17.67 19.92
CA GLY A 32 29.92 -17.91 19.27
C GLY A 32 28.94 -16.73 19.29
N LEU A 33 29.18 -15.69 20.10
CA LEU A 33 28.37 -14.47 20.24
C LEU A 33 29.03 -13.23 19.61
N LEU A 34 30.22 -13.36 19.03
CA LEU A 34 30.92 -12.23 18.39
C LEU A 34 30.11 -11.62 17.24
N THR A 35 29.35 -12.43 16.51
CA THR A 35 28.47 -11.94 15.43
C THR A 35 27.35 -11.05 15.97
N HIS A 36 26.73 -11.40 17.10
CA HIS A 36 25.70 -10.57 17.74
C HIS A 36 26.28 -9.23 18.20
N VAL A 37 27.41 -9.27 18.91
CA VAL A 37 28.09 -8.05 19.40
C VAL A 37 28.52 -7.16 18.22
N LEU A 38 29.01 -7.77 17.14
CA LEU A 38 29.33 -7.06 15.90
C LEU A 38 28.07 -6.38 15.32
N ALA A 39 26.97 -7.11 15.14
CA ALA A 39 25.75 -6.55 14.55
C ALA A 39 25.22 -5.35 15.37
N ILE A 40 25.20 -5.47 16.70
CA ILE A 40 24.77 -4.37 17.59
C ILE A 40 25.72 -3.18 17.45
N LYS A 41 27.04 -3.40 17.46
CA LYS A 41 28.04 -2.36 17.22
C LYS A 41 27.79 -1.61 15.91
N LEU A 42 27.44 -2.32 14.84
CA LEU A 42 27.29 -1.73 13.51
C LEU A 42 25.97 -0.98 13.32
N TRP A 43 24.84 -1.52 13.81
CA TRP A 43 23.52 -1.08 13.33
C TRP A 43 22.50 -0.69 14.40
N HIS A 44 22.79 -0.88 15.69
CA HIS A 44 21.82 -0.51 16.72
C HIS A 44 21.56 1.01 16.73
N SER A 45 20.29 1.42 16.83
CA SER A 45 19.90 2.84 16.79
C SER A 45 20.48 3.65 17.96
N ASN A 46 20.46 3.09 19.17
CA ASN A 46 21.04 3.70 20.37
C ASN A 46 22.58 3.80 20.33
N PRO A 47 23.18 5.02 20.38
CA PRO A 47 24.62 5.22 20.33
C PRO A 47 25.40 4.62 21.51
N THR A 48 24.84 4.65 22.72
CA THR A 48 25.48 4.10 23.93
C THR A 48 25.62 2.59 23.84
N LEU A 49 24.59 1.91 23.34
CA LEU A 49 24.64 0.46 23.11
C LEU A 49 25.65 0.11 22.02
N ARG A 50 25.71 0.88 20.93
CA ARG A 50 26.77 0.72 19.90
C ARG A 50 28.17 0.90 20.45
N GLN A 51 28.38 1.94 21.27
CA GLN A 51 29.68 2.20 21.88
C GLN A 51 30.09 1.08 22.85
N THR A 52 29.15 0.57 23.65
CA THR A 52 29.40 -0.55 24.56
C THR A 52 29.74 -1.83 23.79
N ALA A 53 28.97 -2.15 22.74
CA ALA A 53 29.26 -3.27 21.86
C ALA A 53 30.61 -3.11 21.15
N ASN A 54 30.99 -1.90 20.75
CA ASN A 54 32.30 -1.60 20.17
C ASN A 54 33.44 -1.86 21.17
N GLN A 55 33.28 -1.47 22.44
CA GLN A 55 34.28 -1.74 23.48
C GLN A 55 34.46 -3.25 23.71
N LEU A 56 33.35 -3.98 23.82
CA LEU A 56 33.36 -5.44 23.95
C LEU A 56 34.02 -6.10 22.73
N PHE A 57 33.63 -5.70 21.52
CA PHE A 57 34.21 -6.23 20.28
C PHE A 57 35.71 -5.98 20.20
N LYS A 58 36.19 -4.76 20.49
CA LYS A 58 37.63 -4.44 20.49
C LYS A 58 38.42 -5.28 21.50
N LYS A 59 37.82 -5.57 22.66
CA LYS A 59 38.46 -6.31 23.75
C LYS A 59 38.55 -7.81 23.46
N PHE A 60 37.53 -8.40 22.83
CA PHE A 60 37.40 -9.86 22.74
C PHE A 60 37.45 -10.43 21.32
N ALA A 61 37.27 -9.62 20.26
CA ALA A 61 37.39 -10.11 18.88
C ALA A 61 38.87 -10.30 18.48
N PRO A 62 39.21 -11.38 17.76
CA PRO A 62 40.54 -11.58 17.20
C PRO A 62 41.00 -10.41 16.29
N ALA A 63 42.31 -10.14 16.25
CA ALA A 63 42.86 -8.98 15.54
C ALA A 63 42.61 -9.03 14.02
N ASP A 64 42.66 -10.22 13.43
CA ASP A 64 42.31 -10.48 12.04
C ASP A 64 40.85 -10.10 11.74
N LEU A 65 39.91 -10.51 12.60
CA LEU A 65 38.50 -10.13 12.47
C LEU A 65 38.31 -8.61 12.62
N GLN A 66 38.99 -7.97 13.57
CA GLN A 66 38.91 -6.52 13.74
C GLN A 66 39.40 -5.77 12.48
N LEU A 67 40.54 -6.19 11.93
CA LEU A 67 41.11 -5.61 10.71
C LEU A 67 40.21 -5.86 9.49
N PHE A 68 39.66 -7.08 9.38
CA PHE A 68 38.74 -7.45 8.32
C PHE A 68 37.50 -6.55 8.31
N ILE A 69 36.86 -6.34 9.47
CA ILE A 69 35.70 -5.43 9.58
C ILE A 69 36.08 -4.00 9.21
N LYS A 70 37.23 -3.49 9.67
CA LYS A 70 37.69 -2.14 9.35
C LYS A 70 37.85 -1.92 7.84
N ASN A 71 38.32 -2.94 7.12
CA ASN A 71 38.59 -2.86 5.68
C ASN A 71 37.32 -3.07 4.83
N ASN A 72 36.37 -3.87 5.31
CA ASN A 72 35.21 -4.31 4.51
C ASN A 72 33.87 -3.65 4.90
N PHE A 73 33.80 -2.94 6.03
CA PHE A 73 32.59 -2.23 6.43
C PHE A 73 32.78 -0.71 6.37
N ARG A 74 31.97 -0.06 5.53
CA ARG A 74 31.77 1.40 5.53
C ARG A 74 30.29 1.66 5.81
N SER A 75 29.99 2.50 6.80
CA SER A 75 28.61 2.89 7.07
C SER A 75 28.00 3.46 5.80
N PRO A 76 26.86 2.94 5.32
CA PRO A 76 26.15 3.55 4.20
C PRO A 76 25.79 5.00 4.57
N GLN A 77 25.95 5.94 3.63
CA GLN A 77 25.41 7.28 3.78
C GLN A 77 23.88 7.21 3.78
N ALA A 78 23.19 8.18 4.38
CA ALA A 78 21.73 8.17 4.54
C ALA A 78 20.93 8.02 3.22
N LYS A 79 21.54 8.33 2.07
CA LYS A 79 20.94 8.18 0.73
C LYS A 79 21.18 6.80 0.09
N GLU A 80 21.89 5.89 0.75
CA GLU A 80 22.43 4.64 0.18
C GLU A 80 21.80 3.36 0.76
N TYR A 81 20.58 3.44 1.31
CA TYR A 81 19.86 2.31 1.92
C TYR A 81 19.14 1.40 0.89
N LYS A 82 19.76 1.16 -0.27
CA LYS A 82 19.26 0.15 -1.22
C LYS A 82 19.51 -1.26 -0.65
N GLU A 83 18.54 -2.15 -0.79
CA GLU A 83 18.67 -3.53 -0.26
C GLU A 83 19.78 -4.33 -0.94
N SER A 84 20.00 -4.18 -2.24
CA SER A 84 21.13 -4.76 -2.98
C SER A 84 22.48 -4.41 -2.37
N ARG A 85 22.66 -3.16 -1.94
CA ARG A 85 23.90 -2.74 -1.26
C ARG A 85 24.02 -3.35 0.13
N ILE A 86 22.92 -3.40 0.89
CA ILE A 86 22.91 -4.07 2.20
C ILE A 86 23.26 -5.54 2.04
N ALA A 87 22.65 -6.24 1.08
CA ALA A 87 22.94 -7.62 0.76
C ALA A 87 24.41 -7.80 0.36
N SER A 88 24.96 -6.94 -0.50
CA SER A 88 26.38 -6.97 -0.88
C SER A 88 27.32 -6.81 0.33
N VAL A 89 27.02 -5.87 1.24
CA VAL A 89 27.79 -5.70 2.48
C VAL A 89 27.69 -6.93 3.37
N LEU A 90 26.49 -7.48 3.55
CA LEU A 90 26.29 -8.70 4.35
C LEU A 90 27.07 -9.87 3.76
N THR A 91 26.94 -10.13 2.45
CA THR A 91 27.71 -11.15 1.74
C THR A 91 29.20 -10.98 1.96
N LYS A 92 29.73 -9.76 1.80
CA LYS A 92 31.15 -9.47 1.99
C LYS A 92 31.59 -9.74 3.42
N LEU A 93 30.81 -9.33 4.41
CA LEU A 93 31.13 -9.58 5.82
C LEU A 93 31.13 -11.07 6.14
N THR A 94 30.23 -11.85 5.54
CA THR A 94 30.11 -13.28 5.80
C THR A 94 31.20 -14.14 5.18
N GLU A 95 32.12 -13.56 4.39
CA GLU A 95 33.33 -14.26 3.92
C GLU A 95 34.30 -14.59 5.08
N HIS A 96 34.19 -13.89 6.22
CA HIS A 96 35.05 -14.15 7.37
C HIS A 96 34.53 -15.36 8.18
N PRO A 97 35.38 -16.36 8.51
CA PRO A 97 34.94 -17.62 9.12
C PRO A 97 34.30 -17.49 10.50
N LEU A 98 34.61 -16.41 11.23
CA LEU A 98 34.02 -16.12 12.55
C LEU A 98 32.65 -15.43 12.50
N ILE A 99 32.17 -15.04 11.31
CA ILE A 99 30.91 -14.32 11.15
C ILE A 99 29.85 -15.32 10.69
N LYS A 100 28.84 -15.54 11.53
CA LYS A 100 27.73 -16.45 11.24
C LYS A 100 26.71 -15.75 10.33
N PRO A 101 26.49 -16.22 9.08
CA PRO A 101 25.66 -15.51 8.11
C PRO A 101 24.22 -15.29 8.57
N ALA A 102 23.59 -16.36 9.08
CA ALA A 102 22.22 -16.31 9.59
C ALA A 102 22.04 -15.28 10.70
N ILE A 103 22.96 -15.27 11.67
CA ILE A 103 22.91 -14.34 12.81
C ILE A 103 23.11 -12.90 12.34
N LEU A 104 24.08 -12.67 11.46
CA LEU A 104 24.36 -11.31 10.96
C LEU A 104 23.15 -10.74 10.21
N GLY A 105 22.56 -11.53 9.30
CA GLY A 105 21.37 -11.15 8.53
C GLY A 105 20.17 -10.87 9.44
N ASN A 106 19.83 -11.82 10.32
CA ASN A 106 18.67 -11.69 11.22
C ASN A 106 18.81 -10.50 12.16
N MET A 107 20.01 -10.28 12.74
CA MET A 107 20.28 -9.12 13.58
C MET A 107 20.22 -7.82 12.80
N LYS A 108 20.70 -7.80 11.55
CA LYS A 108 20.60 -6.62 10.66
C LYS A 108 19.14 -6.26 10.41
N LEU A 109 18.31 -7.26 10.08
CA LEU A 109 16.87 -7.09 9.87
C LEU A 109 16.19 -6.55 11.14
N LYS A 110 16.37 -7.22 12.27
CA LYS A 110 15.74 -6.83 13.54
C LYS A 110 16.13 -5.41 13.99
N LEU A 111 17.42 -5.08 13.95
CA LEU A 111 17.94 -3.80 14.47
C LEU A 111 17.58 -2.58 13.62
N SER A 112 17.26 -2.77 12.34
CA SER A 112 17.12 -1.64 11.40
C SER A 112 15.98 -1.77 10.41
N LYS A 113 15.16 -2.82 10.51
CA LYS A 113 14.04 -3.15 9.61
C LYS A 113 14.46 -3.19 8.13
N ARG A 114 15.70 -3.62 7.88
CA ARG A 114 16.38 -3.62 6.57
C ARG A 114 17.32 -4.81 6.45
N GLY A 115 17.51 -5.37 5.28
CA GLY A 115 18.31 -6.58 5.03
C GLY A 115 17.48 -7.83 4.76
N ILE A 116 16.14 -7.71 4.67
CA ILE A 116 15.27 -8.88 4.49
C ILE A 116 15.53 -9.61 3.18
N LYS A 117 15.94 -8.90 2.12
CA LYS A 117 16.34 -9.50 0.85
C LYS A 117 17.43 -10.56 1.04
N TYR A 118 18.52 -10.16 1.69
CA TYR A 118 19.62 -11.08 2.03
C TYR A 118 19.11 -12.25 2.88
N CYS A 119 18.24 -11.96 3.86
CA CYS A 119 17.75 -12.96 4.80
C CYS A 119 16.93 -14.06 4.11
N LEU A 120 16.05 -13.68 3.17
CA LEU A 120 15.21 -14.57 2.39
C LEU A 120 16.04 -15.37 1.37
N GLU A 121 16.90 -14.71 0.59
CA GLU A 121 17.75 -15.34 -0.42
C GLU A 121 18.70 -16.40 0.18
N ASN A 122 19.19 -16.14 1.41
CA ASN A 122 20.13 -17.03 2.11
C ASN A 122 19.44 -17.92 3.17
N LYS A 123 18.11 -17.92 3.26
CA LYS A 123 17.32 -18.76 4.19
C LYS A 123 17.84 -18.70 5.64
N THR A 124 18.13 -17.48 6.10
CA THR A 124 18.76 -17.22 7.41
C THR A 124 17.87 -17.53 8.61
N ALA A 125 16.55 -17.60 8.41
CA ALA A 125 15.54 -18.10 9.33
C ALA A 125 14.28 -18.47 8.51
N PRO A 126 13.29 -19.18 9.08
CA PRO A 126 11.98 -19.35 8.46
C PRO A 126 11.39 -18.00 8.03
N ALA A 127 10.82 -17.92 6.82
CA ALA A 127 10.34 -16.66 6.27
C ALA A 127 9.28 -15.98 7.15
N LEU A 128 8.40 -16.77 7.79
CA LEU A 128 7.44 -16.25 8.78
C LEU A 128 8.11 -15.44 9.90
N GLN A 129 9.24 -15.94 10.45
CA GLN A 129 9.98 -15.23 11.50
C GLN A 129 10.62 -13.94 10.99
N LEU A 130 11.15 -13.96 9.75
CA LEU A 130 11.72 -12.78 9.12
C LEU A 130 10.66 -11.71 8.84
N LEU A 131 9.50 -12.12 8.34
CA LEU A 131 8.38 -11.24 8.05
C LEU A 131 7.78 -10.63 9.31
N GLN A 132 7.74 -11.39 10.42
CA GLN A 132 7.26 -10.89 11.71
C GLN A 132 8.03 -9.67 12.21
N GLU A 133 9.32 -9.56 11.88
CA GLU A 133 10.14 -8.40 12.21
C GLU A 133 9.67 -7.12 11.48
N LEU A 134 8.90 -7.23 10.41
CA LEU A 134 8.42 -6.10 9.61
C LEU A 134 6.93 -5.81 9.81
N VAL A 135 6.30 -6.51 10.76
CA VAL A 135 4.93 -6.24 11.19
C VAL A 135 4.95 -5.17 12.28
N GLU A 136 4.17 -4.12 12.09
CA GLU A 136 3.89 -3.11 13.11
C GLU A 136 2.37 -2.94 13.22
N GLY A 137 1.81 -3.34 14.36
CA GLY A 137 0.35 -3.40 14.55
C GLY A 137 -0.30 -4.35 13.55
N GLU A 138 -1.31 -3.85 12.82
CA GLU A 138 -2.05 -4.59 11.78
C GLU A 138 -1.48 -4.33 10.36
N THR A 139 -0.23 -3.85 10.26
CA THR A 139 0.43 -3.52 9.00
C THR A 139 1.71 -4.34 8.78
N LEU A 140 1.86 -4.93 7.59
CA LEU A 140 3.11 -5.55 7.14
C LEU A 140 3.81 -4.63 6.14
N TYR A 141 4.98 -4.11 6.52
CA TYR A 141 5.81 -3.24 5.68
C TYR A 141 6.82 -4.05 4.90
N LEU A 142 6.59 -4.24 3.61
CA LEU A 142 7.48 -4.89 2.66
C LEU A 142 7.92 -3.95 1.53
N ASN A 143 7.86 -2.64 1.71
CA ASN A 143 8.13 -1.69 0.65
C ASN A 143 9.62 -1.36 0.45
N ASN A 144 10.02 -1.21 -0.82
CA ASN A 144 11.37 -0.83 -1.24
C ASN A 144 12.48 -1.79 -0.78
N PHE A 145 12.19 -3.10 -0.79
CA PHE A 145 13.17 -4.13 -0.43
C PHE A 145 13.85 -4.81 -1.63
N GLU A 146 13.56 -4.38 -2.87
CA GLU A 146 14.12 -4.97 -4.10
C GLU A 146 13.94 -6.51 -4.14
N LEU A 147 12.84 -7.01 -3.55
CA LEU A 147 12.51 -8.43 -3.50
C LEU A 147 12.08 -8.92 -4.89
N THR A 148 12.57 -10.09 -5.29
CA THR A 148 12.24 -10.73 -6.57
C THR A 148 11.10 -11.75 -6.44
N PHE A 149 10.67 -12.06 -5.21
CA PHE A 149 9.47 -12.86 -4.92
C PHE A 149 8.83 -12.39 -3.61
N LEU A 150 7.54 -12.68 -3.43
CA LEU A 150 6.81 -12.47 -2.18
C LEU A 150 6.56 -13.84 -1.50
N PRO A 151 7.04 -14.09 -0.27
CA PRO A 151 6.91 -15.41 0.37
C PRO A 151 5.45 -15.83 0.64
N GLU A 152 5.16 -17.13 0.58
CA GLU A 152 3.82 -17.67 0.85
C GLU A 152 3.34 -17.38 2.28
N GLU A 153 4.27 -17.27 3.23
CA GLU A 153 4.00 -16.99 4.64
C GLU A 153 3.36 -15.62 4.88
N VAL A 154 3.39 -14.71 3.90
CA VAL A 154 2.61 -13.46 3.97
C VAL A 154 1.12 -13.75 4.18
N GLY A 155 0.60 -14.83 3.60
CA GLY A 155 -0.80 -15.27 3.80
C GLY A 155 -1.10 -15.82 5.20
N MET A 156 -0.12 -15.96 6.09
CA MET A 156 -0.32 -16.42 7.47
C MET A 156 -0.72 -15.29 8.42
N PHE A 157 -0.53 -14.02 8.03
CA PHE A 157 -0.85 -12.86 8.86
C PHE A 157 -2.33 -12.45 8.72
N THR A 158 -3.24 -13.34 9.08
CA THR A 158 -4.70 -13.18 8.85
C THR A 158 -5.37 -11.99 9.54
N GLN A 159 -4.65 -11.31 10.44
CA GLN A 159 -5.12 -10.11 11.13
C GLN A 159 -4.69 -8.79 10.46
N LEU A 160 -3.95 -8.85 9.35
CA LEU A 160 -3.51 -7.64 8.65
C LEU A 160 -4.69 -6.85 8.08
N LYS A 161 -4.65 -5.53 8.30
CA LYS A 161 -5.48 -4.54 7.61
C LYS A 161 -4.73 -3.86 6.47
N THR A 162 -3.41 -3.73 6.59
CA THR A 162 -2.58 -3.10 5.55
C THR A 162 -1.42 -3.97 5.13
N LEU A 163 -1.25 -4.17 3.83
CA LEU A 163 -0.11 -4.84 3.21
C LEU A 163 0.58 -3.88 2.24
N ASN A 164 1.81 -3.47 2.57
CA ASN A 164 2.60 -2.59 1.71
C ASN A 164 3.74 -3.34 1.05
N ILE A 165 3.60 -3.68 -0.23
CA ILE A 165 4.58 -4.41 -1.03
C ILE A 165 5.18 -3.55 -2.15
N SER A 166 4.98 -2.23 -2.11
CA SER A 166 5.41 -1.29 -3.14
C SER A 166 6.93 -1.23 -3.35
N GLY A 167 7.39 -0.93 -4.57
CA GLY A 167 8.81 -0.73 -4.84
C GLY A 167 9.66 -2.01 -4.80
N ASN A 168 9.07 -3.14 -5.16
CA ASN A 168 9.77 -4.42 -5.31
C ASN A 168 9.88 -4.84 -6.78
N LEU A 169 10.48 -6.00 -7.03
CA LEU A 169 10.85 -6.50 -8.36
C LEU A 169 10.16 -7.81 -8.73
N PHE A 170 9.27 -8.34 -7.88
CA PHE A 170 8.53 -9.56 -8.19
C PHE A 170 7.39 -9.28 -9.17
N GLN A 171 7.11 -10.30 -9.99
CA GLN A 171 6.05 -10.27 -11.00
C GLN A 171 4.80 -11.05 -10.57
N GLU A 172 4.95 -11.91 -9.56
CA GLU A 172 3.92 -12.82 -9.07
C GLU A 172 3.68 -12.65 -7.57
N VAL A 173 2.44 -12.93 -7.14
CA VAL A 173 2.05 -12.96 -5.73
C VAL A 173 1.57 -14.35 -5.33
N PRO A 174 1.82 -14.79 -4.08
CA PRO A 174 1.41 -16.12 -3.64
C PRO A 174 -0.11 -16.18 -3.49
N ARG A 175 -0.69 -17.35 -3.83
CA ARG A 175 -2.14 -17.58 -3.71
C ARG A 175 -2.63 -17.59 -2.26
N THR A 176 -1.71 -17.70 -1.30
CA THR A 176 -2.01 -17.60 0.13
C THR A 176 -2.48 -16.20 0.54
N LEU A 177 -2.30 -15.16 -0.29
CA LEU A 177 -2.84 -13.82 0.00
C LEU A 177 -4.36 -13.84 0.22
N GLN A 178 -5.11 -14.75 -0.40
CA GLN A 178 -6.55 -14.90 -0.17
C GLN A 178 -6.93 -15.15 1.30
N ASN A 179 -5.99 -15.60 2.14
CA ASN A 179 -6.21 -15.83 3.56
C ASN A 179 -6.27 -14.52 4.38
N LEU A 180 -5.88 -13.38 3.79
CA LEU A 180 -5.89 -12.07 4.43
C LEU A 180 -7.30 -11.46 4.43
N THR A 181 -8.24 -12.13 5.09
CA THR A 181 -9.67 -11.79 5.03
C THR A 181 -10.05 -10.49 5.73
N LYS A 182 -9.16 -9.91 6.54
CA LYS A 182 -9.32 -8.61 7.22
C LYS A 182 -8.62 -7.45 6.51
N LEU A 183 -8.06 -7.69 5.33
CA LEU A 183 -7.28 -6.69 4.62
C LEU A 183 -8.18 -5.58 4.09
N GLU A 184 -7.75 -4.33 4.30
CA GLU A 184 -8.47 -3.11 3.91
C GLU A 184 -7.64 -2.30 2.89
N HIS A 185 -6.31 -2.43 2.93
CA HIS A 185 -5.40 -1.68 2.08
C HIS A 185 -4.26 -2.55 1.53
N ILE A 186 -4.04 -2.45 0.20
CA ILE A 186 -2.89 -3.07 -0.49
C ILE A 186 -2.14 -1.98 -1.25
N HIS A 187 -0.86 -1.79 -0.94
CA HIS A 187 0.00 -0.88 -1.71
C HIS A 187 0.99 -1.69 -2.54
N TYR A 188 0.83 -1.69 -3.86
CA TYR A 188 1.67 -2.46 -4.78
C TYR A 188 2.34 -1.61 -5.88
N ARG A 189 2.21 -0.27 -5.81
CA ARG A 189 2.82 0.66 -6.78
C ARG A 189 4.32 0.41 -6.94
N ASN A 190 4.85 0.69 -8.13
CA ASN A 190 6.26 0.44 -8.46
C ASN A 190 6.70 -1.02 -8.25
N THR A 191 5.77 -1.96 -8.47
CA THR A 191 6.04 -3.40 -8.49
C THR A 191 5.63 -3.93 -9.87
N PRO A 192 6.50 -4.65 -10.60
CA PRO A 192 6.23 -5.08 -11.96
C PRO A 192 5.30 -6.31 -12.00
N LEU A 193 4.15 -6.25 -11.33
CA LEU A 193 3.18 -7.33 -11.33
C LEU A 193 2.62 -7.57 -12.73
N ASN A 194 2.54 -8.84 -13.11
CA ASN A 194 1.93 -9.24 -14.38
C ASN A 194 0.42 -8.99 -14.35
N LEU A 195 -0.19 -8.75 -15.52
CA LEU A 195 -1.62 -8.46 -15.62
C LEU A 195 -2.51 -9.56 -15.02
N THR A 196 -2.09 -10.82 -15.11
CA THR A 196 -2.78 -11.97 -14.50
C THR A 196 -2.81 -11.88 -12.98
N GLU A 197 -1.75 -11.35 -12.39
CA GLU A 197 -1.58 -11.23 -10.93
C GLU A 197 -2.35 -10.02 -10.40
N ILE A 198 -2.40 -8.93 -11.16
CA ILE A 198 -3.30 -7.81 -10.88
C ILE A 198 -4.75 -8.28 -10.93
N ALA A 199 -5.16 -9.02 -11.96
CA ALA A 199 -6.51 -9.57 -12.07
C ALA A 199 -6.84 -10.55 -10.93
N TYR A 200 -5.87 -11.34 -10.47
CA TYR A 200 -6.03 -12.18 -9.28
C TYR A 200 -6.27 -11.33 -8.02
N LEU A 201 -5.50 -10.27 -7.81
CA LEU A 201 -5.69 -9.38 -6.65
C LEU A 201 -7.02 -8.63 -6.71
N GLU A 202 -7.44 -8.16 -7.88
CA GLU A 202 -8.73 -7.54 -8.11
C GLU A 202 -9.91 -8.47 -7.77
N THR A 203 -9.83 -9.74 -8.16
CA THR A 203 -10.88 -10.72 -7.87
C THR A 203 -10.86 -11.19 -6.42
N THR A 204 -9.68 -11.24 -5.79
CA THR A 204 -9.53 -11.64 -4.39
C THR A 204 -9.95 -10.52 -3.42
N PHE A 205 -9.71 -9.26 -3.78
CA PHE A 205 -9.97 -8.09 -2.93
C PHE A 205 -10.78 -6.99 -3.66
N PRO A 206 -11.98 -7.31 -4.20
CA PRO A 206 -12.72 -6.41 -5.08
C PRO A 206 -13.07 -5.07 -4.42
N GLU A 207 -13.40 -5.09 -3.13
CA GLU A 207 -13.72 -3.89 -2.35
C GLU A 207 -12.53 -2.92 -2.25
N ILE A 208 -11.33 -3.44 -1.96
CA ILE A 208 -10.11 -2.64 -1.86
C ILE A 208 -9.79 -1.99 -3.21
N PHE A 209 -9.81 -2.78 -4.28
CA PHE A 209 -9.48 -2.29 -5.62
C PHE A 209 -10.54 -1.33 -6.16
N ALA A 210 -11.82 -1.56 -5.86
CA ALA A 210 -12.89 -0.62 -6.23
C ALA A 210 -12.66 0.76 -5.60
N SER A 211 -12.32 0.83 -4.32
CA SER A 211 -12.01 2.10 -3.65
C SER A 211 -10.72 2.76 -4.18
N GLN A 212 -9.71 1.97 -4.54
CA GLN A 212 -8.48 2.49 -5.16
C GLN A 212 -8.75 3.10 -6.54
N TYR A 213 -9.43 2.36 -7.42
CA TYR A 213 -9.78 2.88 -8.74
C TYR A 213 -10.70 4.08 -8.68
N TYR A 214 -11.65 4.12 -7.73
CA TYR A 214 -12.45 5.32 -7.49
C TYR A 214 -11.58 6.53 -7.14
N SER A 215 -10.60 6.35 -6.23
CA SER A 215 -9.69 7.43 -5.83
C SER A 215 -8.80 7.92 -6.99
N GLU A 216 -8.34 7.00 -7.86
CA GLU A 216 -7.57 7.37 -9.06
C GLU A 216 -8.46 8.11 -10.08
N GLY A 217 -9.70 7.66 -10.26
CA GLY A 217 -10.70 8.33 -11.11
C GLY A 217 -10.96 9.76 -10.65
N GLU A 218 -11.14 9.99 -9.35
CA GLU A 218 -11.29 11.35 -8.79
C GLU A 218 -10.08 12.23 -9.11
N SER A 219 -8.86 11.70 -8.99
CA SER A 219 -7.64 12.45 -9.32
C SER A 219 -7.59 12.87 -10.79
N PHE A 220 -8.00 12.00 -11.73
CA PHE A 220 -8.05 12.34 -13.15
C PHE A 220 -9.16 13.35 -13.47
N LYS A 221 -10.32 13.19 -12.83
CA LYS A 221 -11.45 14.13 -12.95
C LYS A 221 -11.08 15.54 -12.47
N THR A 222 -10.39 15.68 -11.34
CA THR A 222 -9.91 16.98 -10.85
C THR A 222 -8.95 17.65 -11.83
N ASN A 223 -8.18 16.86 -12.59
CA ASN A 223 -7.30 17.35 -13.65
C ASN A 223 -8.01 17.53 -15.01
N MET A 224 -9.36 17.45 -15.04
CA MET A 224 -10.20 17.54 -16.25
C MET A 224 -9.87 16.49 -17.32
N ASN A 225 -9.22 15.38 -16.95
CA ASN A 225 -8.96 14.26 -17.84
C ASN A 225 -10.09 13.24 -17.72
N PHE A 226 -11.21 13.55 -18.35
CA PHE A 226 -12.45 12.79 -18.23
C PHE A 226 -12.37 11.41 -18.89
N GLU A 227 -11.64 11.26 -19.99
CA GLU A 227 -11.45 9.99 -20.68
C GLU A 227 -10.73 8.96 -19.80
N GLU A 228 -9.66 9.36 -19.09
CA GLU A 228 -9.01 8.46 -18.14
C GLU A 228 -9.88 8.21 -16.91
N ALA A 229 -10.53 9.25 -16.37
CA ALA A 229 -11.41 9.11 -15.21
C ALA A 229 -12.53 8.06 -15.45
N VAL A 230 -13.13 8.04 -16.64
CA VAL A 230 -14.13 7.04 -17.04
C VAL A 230 -13.60 5.60 -16.96
N LYS A 231 -12.35 5.35 -17.37
CA LYS A 231 -11.75 4.00 -17.29
C LYS A 231 -11.65 3.55 -15.84
N TYR A 232 -11.27 4.45 -14.94
CA TYR A 232 -11.12 4.16 -13.52
C TYR A 232 -12.46 3.97 -12.81
N PHE A 233 -13.43 4.85 -13.02
CA PHE A 233 -14.75 4.70 -12.41
C PHE A 233 -15.50 3.47 -12.93
N SER A 234 -15.40 3.17 -14.23
CA SER A 234 -15.99 1.96 -14.79
C SER A 234 -15.38 0.69 -14.21
N LYS A 235 -14.05 0.66 -14.04
CA LYS A 235 -13.36 -0.46 -13.37
C LYS A 235 -13.80 -0.61 -11.90
N ALA A 236 -13.91 0.50 -11.16
CA ALA A 236 -14.41 0.49 -9.78
C ALA A 236 -15.84 -0.08 -9.68
N ALA A 237 -16.73 0.37 -10.57
CA ALA A 237 -18.11 -0.09 -10.66
C ALA A 237 -18.23 -1.57 -11.07
N GLN A 238 -17.32 -2.09 -11.91
CA GLN A 238 -17.28 -3.51 -12.28
C GLN A 238 -16.86 -4.40 -11.11
N LEU A 239 -15.86 -3.98 -10.33
CA LEU A 239 -15.38 -4.73 -9.17
C LEU A 239 -16.37 -4.72 -8.01
N LYS A 240 -17.06 -3.58 -7.83
CA LYS A 240 -18.12 -3.42 -6.82
C LYS A 240 -19.39 -2.89 -7.47
N PRO A 241 -20.27 -3.76 -7.99
CA PRO A 241 -21.51 -3.35 -8.65
C PRO A 241 -22.48 -2.54 -7.77
N SER A 242 -22.39 -2.65 -6.45
CA SER A 242 -23.17 -1.87 -5.47
C SER A 242 -22.58 -0.49 -5.15
N PHE A 243 -21.45 -0.11 -5.78
CA PHE A 243 -20.76 1.15 -5.54
C PHE A 243 -21.43 2.31 -6.29
N GLY A 244 -22.57 2.77 -5.79
CA GLY A 244 -23.37 3.83 -6.44
C GLY A 244 -22.57 5.08 -6.80
N GLU A 245 -21.63 5.48 -5.93
CA GLU A 245 -20.76 6.62 -6.13
C GLU A 245 -19.85 6.45 -7.36
N ALA A 246 -19.34 5.26 -7.62
CA ALA A 246 -18.54 4.98 -8.82
C ALA A 246 -19.38 5.03 -10.09
N TRP A 247 -20.60 4.47 -10.08
CA TRP A 247 -21.53 4.58 -11.22
C TRP A 247 -21.91 6.02 -11.52
N HIS A 248 -22.19 6.80 -10.46
CA HIS A 248 -22.50 8.21 -10.59
C HIS A 248 -21.35 9.00 -11.22
N GLN A 249 -20.13 8.89 -10.67
CA GLN A 249 -18.97 9.62 -11.19
C GLN A 249 -18.61 9.18 -12.61
N TRP A 250 -18.76 7.89 -12.93
CA TRP A 250 -18.65 7.40 -14.30
C TRP A 250 -19.64 8.11 -15.23
N GLY A 251 -20.92 8.12 -14.87
CA GLY A 251 -21.98 8.76 -15.67
C GLY A 251 -21.77 10.26 -15.85
N ALA A 252 -21.36 10.97 -14.79
CA ALA A 252 -21.05 12.38 -14.85
C ALA A 252 -19.86 12.67 -15.78
N CYS A 253 -18.76 11.92 -15.67
CA CYS A 253 -17.62 12.10 -16.56
C CYS A 253 -17.95 11.80 -18.03
N LEU A 254 -18.86 10.86 -18.32
CA LEU A 254 -19.26 10.54 -19.69
C LEU A 254 -19.85 11.74 -20.45
N LEU A 255 -20.49 12.69 -19.75
CA LEU A 255 -21.04 13.92 -20.33
C LEU A 255 -19.97 14.77 -21.03
N HIS A 256 -18.74 14.73 -20.53
CA HIS A 256 -17.60 15.49 -21.05
C HIS A 256 -16.72 14.68 -22.00
N THR A 257 -17.19 13.52 -22.49
CA THR A 257 -16.45 12.65 -23.40
C THR A 257 -17.23 12.38 -24.68
N THR A 258 -16.62 11.70 -25.66
CA THR A 258 -17.33 11.24 -26.87
C THR A 258 -18.37 10.14 -26.61
N GLN A 259 -18.45 9.60 -25.39
CA GLN A 259 -19.30 8.47 -25.02
C GLN A 259 -20.60 8.90 -24.29
N GLN A 260 -21.07 10.13 -24.51
CA GLN A 260 -22.30 10.70 -23.94
C GLN A 260 -23.53 9.80 -24.08
N ALA A 261 -23.61 9.01 -25.16
CA ALA A 261 -24.71 8.08 -25.41
C ALA A 261 -24.91 7.04 -24.27
N LEU A 262 -23.84 6.70 -23.53
CA LEU A 262 -23.89 5.75 -22.43
C LEU A 262 -24.32 6.39 -21.10
N ALA A 263 -24.22 7.71 -20.97
CA ALA A 263 -24.34 8.41 -19.69
C ALA A 263 -25.69 8.16 -19.01
N VAL A 264 -26.82 8.26 -19.74
CA VAL A 264 -28.17 8.00 -19.20
C VAL A 264 -28.25 6.64 -18.53
N ARG A 265 -27.85 5.58 -19.24
CA ARG A 265 -27.91 4.19 -18.73
C ARG A 265 -27.06 3.99 -17.47
N ILE A 266 -25.87 4.59 -17.44
CA ILE A 266 -24.95 4.51 -16.29
C ILE A 266 -25.53 5.25 -15.08
N LEU A 267 -26.12 6.43 -15.29
CA LEU A 267 -26.75 7.24 -14.25
C LEU A 267 -28.03 6.59 -13.71
N GLU A 268 -28.84 5.94 -14.56
CA GLU A 268 -29.98 5.14 -14.11
C GLU A 268 -29.55 4.00 -13.20
N LYS A 269 -28.44 3.33 -13.54
CA LYS A 269 -27.89 2.28 -12.68
C LYS A 269 -27.45 2.84 -11.32
N ALA A 270 -26.81 4.01 -11.30
CA ALA A 270 -26.44 4.69 -10.06
C ALA A 270 -27.67 5.01 -9.19
N LEU A 271 -28.72 5.59 -9.79
CA LEU A 271 -29.97 5.92 -9.10
C LEU A 271 -30.67 4.68 -8.55
N GLN A 272 -30.72 3.57 -9.29
CA GLN A 272 -31.27 2.32 -8.81
C GLN A 272 -30.53 1.82 -7.56
N ILE A 273 -29.19 1.85 -7.59
CA ILE A 273 -28.38 1.41 -6.44
C ILE A 273 -28.66 2.27 -5.20
N TYR A 274 -28.81 3.58 -5.38
CA TYR A 274 -29.14 4.47 -4.26
C TYR A 274 -30.55 4.21 -3.71
N GLN A 275 -31.53 3.94 -4.58
CA GLN A 275 -32.89 3.59 -4.16
C GLN A 275 -32.95 2.27 -3.38
N ASP A 276 -32.12 1.29 -3.76
CA ASP A 276 -32.07 -0.02 -3.11
C ASP A 276 -31.41 0.02 -1.71
N ARG A 277 -30.80 1.15 -1.30
CA ARG A 277 -30.20 1.31 0.03
C ARG A 277 -31.29 1.60 1.07
N ILE A 278 -31.64 0.59 1.87
CA ILE A 278 -32.73 0.56 2.85
C ILE A 278 -32.70 1.71 3.89
N PHE A 279 -31.56 2.40 4.09
CA PHE A 279 -31.41 3.52 5.02
C PHE A 279 -30.51 4.66 4.51
N ALA A 280 -30.41 4.85 3.19
CA ALA A 280 -29.56 5.93 2.65
C ALA A 280 -30.30 7.26 2.52
N GLU A 281 -29.55 8.35 2.61
CA GLU A 281 -30.01 9.65 2.15
C GLU A 281 -30.43 9.56 0.67
N PRO A 282 -31.44 10.35 0.24
CA PRO A 282 -31.82 10.41 -1.16
C PRO A 282 -30.58 10.70 -2.03
N PRO A 283 -30.55 10.19 -3.28
CA PRO A 283 -29.45 10.48 -4.20
C PRO A 283 -29.19 11.99 -4.24
N SER A 284 -27.92 12.39 -4.29
CA SER A 284 -27.57 13.80 -4.47
C SER A 284 -28.33 14.36 -5.68
N ALA A 285 -28.87 15.59 -5.55
CA ALA A 285 -29.49 16.33 -6.64
C ALA A 285 -28.62 16.32 -7.91
N TYR A 286 -27.29 16.32 -7.73
CA TYR A 286 -26.32 16.28 -8.82
C TYR A 286 -26.47 15.06 -9.74
N VAL A 287 -26.85 13.89 -9.23
CA VAL A 287 -27.04 12.68 -10.08
C VAL A 287 -28.20 12.91 -11.05
N TRP A 288 -29.30 13.50 -10.57
CA TRP A 288 -30.46 13.84 -11.37
C TRP A 288 -30.14 14.96 -12.36
N PHE A 289 -29.33 15.95 -11.97
CA PHE A 289 -28.84 16.98 -12.88
C PHE A 289 -28.03 16.39 -14.03
N CYS A 290 -27.03 15.56 -13.74
CA CYS A 290 -26.25 14.87 -14.76
C CYS A 290 -27.14 14.03 -15.68
N LYS A 291 -28.18 13.39 -15.13
CA LYS A 291 -29.13 12.60 -15.92
C LYS A 291 -29.92 13.50 -16.87
N ALA A 292 -30.43 14.63 -16.38
CA ALA A 292 -31.14 15.60 -17.20
C ALA A 292 -30.28 16.12 -18.35
N CYS A 293 -29.01 16.47 -18.09
CA CYS A 293 -28.05 16.86 -19.13
C CYS A 293 -27.83 15.74 -20.15
N ALA A 294 -27.64 14.50 -19.68
CA ALA A 294 -27.46 13.34 -20.56
C ALA A 294 -28.68 13.10 -21.47
N GLU A 295 -29.88 13.20 -20.92
CA GLU A 295 -31.15 13.04 -21.64
C GLU A 295 -31.36 14.18 -22.65
N ALA A 296 -31.03 15.42 -22.29
CA ALA A 296 -31.10 16.58 -23.17
C ALA A 296 -30.16 16.44 -24.38
N LEU A 297 -28.90 16.03 -24.17
CA LEU A 297 -27.94 15.74 -25.24
C LEU A 297 -28.43 14.64 -26.19
N GLN A 298 -29.24 13.70 -25.70
CA GLN A 298 -29.84 12.64 -26.50
C GLN A 298 -31.18 13.04 -27.15
N GLY A 299 -31.64 14.29 -26.96
CA GLY A 299 -32.93 14.77 -27.48
C GLY A 299 -34.16 14.23 -26.75
N GLN A 300 -33.98 13.63 -25.56
CA GLN A 300 -35.05 13.08 -24.73
C GLN A 300 -35.65 14.18 -23.84
N THR A 301 -36.27 15.18 -24.47
CA THR A 301 -36.76 16.41 -23.83
C THR A 301 -37.65 16.13 -22.61
N SER A 302 -38.68 15.30 -22.74
CA SER A 302 -39.63 15.06 -21.64
C SER A 302 -38.99 14.36 -20.44
N GLN A 303 -38.10 13.40 -20.67
CA GLN A 303 -37.36 12.71 -19.61
C GLN A 303 -36.39 13.67 -18.92
N SER A 304 -35.67 14.48 -19.71
CA SER A 304 -34.74 15.48 -19.20
C SER A 304 -35.43 16.46 -18.25
N LEU A 305 -36.60 16.97 -18.61
CA LEU A 305 -37.38 17.88 -17.77
C LEU A 305 -37.83 17.22 -16.45
N GLN A 306 -38.28 15.97 -16.49
CA GLN A 306 -38.64 15.22 -15.26
C GLN A 306 -37.43 14.99 -14.34
N SER A 307 -36.27 14.66 -14.91
CA SER A 307 -35.03 14.51 -14.16
C SER A 307 -34.58 15.84 -13.55
N LEU A 308 -34.69 16.94 -14.30
CA LEU A 308 -34.35 18.29 -13.85
C LEU A 308 -35.28 18.76 -12.72
N GLU A 309 -36.58 18.48 -12.83
CA GLU A 309 -37.55 18.80 -11.78
C GLU A 309 -37.20 18.06 -10.47
N LYS A 310 -36.91 16.76 -10.54
CA LYS A 310 -36.44 15.97 -9.38
C LYS A 310 -35.15 16.54 -8.78
N CYS A 311 -34.20 16.96 -9.62
CA CYS A 311 -32.98 17.62 -9.16
C CYS A 311 -33.31 18.88 -8.35
N ILE A 312 -34.15 19.77 -8.88
CA ILE A 312 -34.49 21.05 -8.25
C ILE A 312 -35.33 20.87 -6.99
N GLN A 313 -36.18 19.84 -6.93
CA GLN A 313 -36.91 19.47 -5.71
C GLN A 313 -35.95 19.08 -4.57
N LEU A 314 -34.83 18.43 -4.89
CA LEU A 314 -33.81 18.05 -3.91
C LEU A 314 -32.87 19.21 -3.55
N ASP A 315 -32.51 20.06 -4.52
CA ASP A 315 -31.69 21.25 -4.33
C ASP A 315 -32.08 22.38 -5.30
N ALA A 316 -32.77 23.39 -4.77
CA ALA A 316 -33.25 24.53 -5.54
C ALA A 316 -32.12 25.38 -6.15
N SER A 317 -30.87 25.25 -5.70
CA SER A 317 -29.73 25.97 -6.29
C SER A 317 -29.50 25.61 -7.76
N TYR A 318 -29.99 24.44 -8.20
CA TYR A 318 -29.90 24.00 -9.59
C TYR A 318 -30.80 24.76 -10.56
N LYS A 319 -31.79 25.52 -10.08
CA LYS A 319 -32.60 26.41 -10.94
C LYS A 319 -31.71 27.39 -11.71
N HIS A 320 -30.83 28.07 -10.98
CA HIS A 320 -29.88 29.01 -11.58
C HIS A 320 -28.82 28.27 -12.41
N LYS A 321 -28.27 27.15 -11.92
CA LYS A 321 -27.22 26.40 -12.65
C LYS A 321 -27.71 25.91 -14.02
N ALA A 322 -28.95 25.41 -14.10
CA ALA A 322 -29.52 24.88 -15.33
C ALA A 322 -29.55 25.90 -16.50
N PHE A 323 -29.67 27.20 -16.22
CA PHE A 323 -29.64 28.26 -17.23
C PHE A 323 -28.27 28.46 -17.89
N TYR A 324 -27.20 28.02 -17.24
CA TYR A 324 -25.82 28.21 -17.74
C TYR A 324 -25.18 26.90 -18.21
N GLU A 325 -25.92 25.79 -18.14
CA GLU A 325 -25.41 24.48 -18.53
C GLU A 325 -25.51 24.30 -20.06
N GLU A 326 -24.37 24.04 -20.70
CA GLU A 326 -24.28 23.94 -22.16
C GLU A 326 -25.15 22.79 -22.69
N GLU A 327 -25.16 21.67 -21.97
CA GLU A 327 -25.89 20.45 -22.28
C GLU A 327 -27.41 20.64 -22.29
N LEU A 328 -27.93 21.69 -21.63
CA LEU A 328 -29.37 21.98 -21.55
C LEU A 328 -29.81 23.09 -22.51
N THR A 329 -28.89 23.67 -23.30
CA THR A 329 -29.19 24.81 -24.20
C THR A 329 -30.32 24.54 -25.18
N ASN A 330 -30.49 23.29 -25.62
CA ASN A 330 -31.60 22.89 -26.50
C ASN A 330 -32.99 22.98 -25.83
N LEU A 331 -33.05 23.11 -24.50
CA LEU A 331 -34.28 23.26 -23.73
C LEU A 331 -34.65 24.72 -23.43
N PHE A 332 -33.77 25.69 -23.70
CA PHE A 332 -33.97 27.07 -23.22
C PHE A 332 -35.22 27.78 -23.78
N ASN A 333 -35.71 27.34 -24.94
CA ASN A 333 -36.95 27.86 -25.54
C ASN A 333 -38.19 27.05 -25.16
N ASN A 334 -38.05 25.99 -24.37
CA ASN A 334 -39.15 25.17 -23.93
C ASN A 334 -39.87 25.85 -22.74
N SER A 335 -41.18 26.03 -22.85
CA SER A 335 -41.98 26.70 -21.81
C SER A 335 -42.00 25.95 -20.49
N GLU A 336 -42.00 24.61 -20.53
CA GLU A 336 -41.95 23.76 -19.33
C GLU A 336 -40.58 23.90 -18.65
N PHE A 337 -39.49 23.90 -19.42
CA PHE A 337 -38.15 24.20 -18.90
C PHE A 337 -38.15 25.53 -18.15
N LEU A 338 -38.56 26.62 -18.80
CA LEU A 338 -38.60 27.96 -18.21
C LEU A 338 -39.46 28.01 -16.93
N SER A 339 -40.53 27.21 -16.85
CA SER A 339 -41.36 27.11 -15.65
C SER A 339 -40.69 26.36 -14.49
N ILE A 340 -39.88 25.34 -14.80
CA ILE A 340 -39.14 24.54 -13.82
C ILE A 340 -38.01 25.37 -13.19
N VAL A 341 -37.33 26.19 -14.00
CA VAL A 341 -36.15 26.96 -13.57
C VAL A 341 -36.44 28.39 -13.13
N ALA A 342 -37.66 28.90 -13.34
CA ALA A 342 -38.15 30.15 -12.75
C ALA A 342 -38.24 30.06 -11.22
#